data_AF-A0A9P8K028-F1
#
_entry.id   AF-A0A9P8K028-F1
#
_cell.length_a   1.000
_cell.length_b   1.000
_cell.length_c   1.000
_cell.angle_alpha   90.00
_cell.angle_beta   90.00
_cell.angle_gamma   90.00
#
_symmetry.space_group_name_H-M   'P 1'
#
loop_
_entity.id
_entity.type
_entity.pdbx_description
1 polymer ?
#
loop_
_entity_poly.entity_id
_entity_poly.type
_entity_poly.pdbx_seq_one_letter_code
_entity_poly.pdbx_strand_id
1 'polypeptide(L)'
;MTEKVYPIPGHCVYLTEGLGREGYRLILDTERGTTSAFSIMDYELSMPEMEQWRAPHTLPTTDFFAGWTLRYEKLVWFMSPRPCLAAGEFHSRVHHWQQEEELCQQELTESIPDFSDAEAIVDESDRNWKIMNLKYPADVCNTYLRYYWGSKNFDKQACRIALMEMQKVHRKEERRLMDLNNPDADMFD
;
A
#
# COMPACT_ATOMS: atom_id res chain seq x y z
N MET A 1 11.25 -20.12 8.24
CA MET A 1 10.32 -19.70 9.31
C MET A 1 9.04 -20.49 9.11
N THR A 2 8.63 -21.29 10.08
CA THR A 2 7.38 -22.06 10.01
C THR A 2 6.20 -21.11 10.07
N GLU A 3 5.35 -21.11 9.05
CA GLU A 3 4.08 -20.36 9.02
C GLU A 3 3.25 -20.73 10.26
N LYS A 4 3.14 -19.79 11.20
CA LYS A 4 2.23 -19.92 12.33
C LYS A 4 0.82 -19.70 11.79
N VAL A 5 0.13 -20.79 11.46
CA VAL A 5 -1.29 -20.76 11.08
C VAL A 5 -2.08 -20.51 12.36
N TYR A 6 -2.83 -19.40 12.42
CA TYR A 6 -3.67 -19.12 13.59
C TYR A 6 -4.87 -20.09 13.57
N PRO A 7 -5.26 -20.65 14.73
CA PRO A 7 -6.42 -21.53 14.79
C PRO A 7 -7.69 -20.72 14.48
N ILE A 8 -8.44 -21.15 13.46
CA ILE A 8 -9.74 -20.57 13.10
C ILE A 8 -10.83 -21.65 13.20
N PRO A 9 -12.11 -21.28 13.47
CA PRO A 9 -13.22 -22.21 13.46
C PRO A 9 -13.38 -22.94 12.11
N GLY A 10 -13.97 -24.15 12.12
CA GLY A 10 -14.14 -24.94 10.89
C GLY A 10 -15.03 -24.31 9.81
N HIS A 11 -15.85 -23.31 10.16
CA HIS A 11 -16.64 -22.51 9.20
C HIS A 11 -15.86 -21.31 8.64
N CYS A 12 -14.62 -21.10 9.07
CA CYS A 12 -13.74 -20.02 8.62
C CYS A 12 -12.67 -20.55 7.68
N VAL A 13 -12.36 -19.79 6.63
CA VAL A 13 -11.38 -20.17 5.61
C VAL A 13 -10.43 -19.01 5.32
N TYR A 14 -9.14 -19.29 5.24
CA TYR A 14 -8.15 -18.31 4.75
C TYR A 14 -8.29 -18.12 3.24
N LEU A 15 -8.53 -16.88 2.82
CA LEU A 15 -8.54 -16.48 1.41
C LEU A 15 -7.15 -16.04 0.92
N THR A 16 -6.27 -15.62 1.84
CA THR A 16 -4.90 -15.20 1.53
C THR A 16 -3.90 -15.75 2.54
N GLU A 17 -2.66 -15.95 2.09
CA GLU A 17 -1.55 -16.45 2.93
C GLU A 17 -1.02 -15.37 3.92
N GLY A 18 -1.39 -14.10 3.69
CA GLY A 18 -0.98 -12.96 4.53
C GLY A 18 0.46 -12.49 4.31
N LEU A 19 0.97 -12.64 3.08
CA LEU A 19 2.30 -12.18 2.69
C LEU A 19 2.26 -10.73 2.19
N GLY A 20 3.18 -9.87 2.65
CA GLY A 20 3.38 -8.51 2.13
C GLY A 20 3.25 -7.38 3.15
N ARG A 21 3.38 -6.12 2.69
CA ARG A 21 3.46 -4.90 3.52
C ARG A 21 2.29 -4.73 4.50
N GLU A 22 1.09 -5.15 4.11
CA GLU A 22 -0.06 -5.05 5.01
C GLU A 22 -0.23 -6.27 5.92
N GLY A 23 0.42 -7.41 5.60
CA GLY A 23 0.43 -8.60 6.45
C GLY A 23 -0.95 -9.17 6.78
N TYR A 24 -2.00 -8.80 6.05
CA TYR A 24 -3.36 -9.25 6.34
C TYR A 24 -3.65 -10.63 5.74
N ARG A 25 -4.03 -11.58 6.59
CA ARG A 25 -4.77 -12.76 6.19
C ARG A 25 -6.24 -12.39 6.07
N LEU A 26 -6.79 -12.54 4.88
CA LEU A 26 -8.22 -12.43 4.68
C LEU A 26 -8.87 -13.73 5.14
N ILE A 27 -9.82 -13.64 6.07
CA ILE A 27 -10.53 -14.80 6.62
C ILE A 27 -12.01 -14.64 6.30
N LEU A 28 -12.59 -15.63 5.61
CA LEU A 28 -14.01 -15.69 5.31
C LEU A 28 -14.72 -16.58 6.34
N ASP A 29 -15.67 -16.01 7.08
CA ASP A 29 -16.64 -16.73 7.90
C ASP A 29 -17.84 -17.09 7.01
N THR A 30 -17.92 -18.37 6.61
CA THR A 30 -18.96 -18.87 5.71
C THR A 30 -20.34 -18.99 6.36
N GLU A 31 -20.41 -19.04 7.70
CA GLU A 31 -21.66 -19.13 8.44
C GLU A 31 -22.33 -17.75 8.53
N ARG A 32 -21.52 -16.71 8.77
CA ARG A 32 -21.98 -15.32 8.90
C ARG A 32 -21.92 -14.53 7.60
N GLY A 33 -21.21 -15.04 6.59
CA GLY A 33 -20.98 -14.34 5.34
C GLY A 33 -20.09 -13.09 5.50
N THR A 34 -19.21 -13.07 6.49
CA THR A 34 -18.33 -11.92 6.80
C THR A 34 -16.88 -12.19 6.43
N THR A 35 -16.16 -11.15 6.04
CA THR A 35 -14.71 -11.21 5.79
C THR A 35 -13.97 -10.33 6.80
N SER A 36 -12.87 -10.86 7.34
CA SER A 36 -12.00 -10.18 8.30
C SER A 36 -10.60 -9.99 7.70
N ALA A 37 -10.04 -8.79 7.82
CA ALA A 37 -8.65 -8.52 7.45
C ALA A 37 -7.74 -8.68 8.68
N PHE A 38 -7.22 -9.88 8.92
CA PHE A 38 -6.45 -10.20 10.12
C PHE A 38 -4.96 -9.88 9.94
N SER A 39 -4.44 -8.86 10.64
CA SER A 39 -3.01 -8.52 10.55
C SER A 39 -2.18 -9.54 11.32
N ILE A 40 -1.10 -10.03 10.71
CA ILE A 40 -0.10 -10.87 11.38
C ILE A 40 0.87 -9.99 12.22
N MET A 41 0.85 -8.66 12.07
CA MET A 41 1.66 -7.80 12.94
C MET A 41 1.10 -7.89 14.36
N ASP A 42 1.92 -8.40 15.29
CA ASP A 42 1.57 -8.74 16.68
C ASP A 42 0.87 -7.58 17.41
N TYR A 43 -0.46 -7.58 17.37
CA TYR A 43 -1.26 -6.89 18.36
C TYR A 43 -1.47 -7.88 19.50
N GLU A 44 -0.85 -7.63 20.66
CA GLU A 44 -1.26 -8.28 21.91
C GLU A 44 -2.68 -7.83 22.23
N LEU A 45 -3.66 -8.55 21.67
CA LEU A 45 -5.06 -8.32 21.93
C LEU A 45 -5.43 -9.04 23.22
N SER A 46 -6.06 -8.34 24.14
CA SER A 46 -6.60 -8.88 25.40
C SER A 46 -7.80 -9.84 25.22
N MET A 47 -7.92 -10.46 24.05
CA MET A 47 -9.00 -11.38 23.67
C MET A 47 -8.48 -12.83 23.58
N PRO A 48 -9.38 -13.83 23.75
CA PRO A 48 -9.02 -15.24 23.58
C PRO A 48 -8.40 -15.52 22.20
N GLU A 49 -7.38 -16.38 22.14
CA GLU A 49 -6.62 -16.69 20.91
C GLU A 49 -7.54 -17.11 19.73
N MET A 50 -8.58 -17.89 20.01
CA MET A 50 -9.58 -18.32 19.02
C MET A 50 -10.50 -17.20 18.51
N GLU A 51 -10.48 -16.02 19.12
CA GLU A 51 -11.29 -14.85 18.75
C GLU A 51 -10.45 -13.68 18.23
N GLN A 52 -9.13 -13.72 18.40
CA GLN A 52 -8.22 -12.66 17.94
C GLN A 52 -8.33 -12.40 16.44
N TRP A 53 -8.71 -13.41 15.64
CA TRP A 53 -8.92 -13.25 14.21
C TRP A 53 -10.09 -12.31 13.85
N ARG A 54 -11.04 -12.10 14.77
CA ARG A 54 -12.16 -11.16 14.61
C ARG A 54 -11.85 -9.75 15.08
N ALA A 55 -10.76 -9.54 15.83
CA ALA A 55 -10.46 -8.23 16.41
C ALA A 55 -10.22 -7.16 15.34
N PRO A 56 -9.54 -7.47 14.21
CA PRO A 56 -9.45 -6.54 13.09
C PRO A 56 -10.73 -6.56 12.25
N HIS A 57 -11.13 -5.38 11.80
CA HIS A 57 -12.24 -5.06 10.88
C HIS A 57 -12.90 -6.28 10.18
N THR A 58 -13.99 -6.75 10.79
CA THR A 58 -14.86 -7.79 10.23
C THR A 58 -16.11 -7.13 9.69
N LEU A 59 -16.37 -7.30 8.39
CA LEU A 59 -17.53 -6.72 7.71
C LEU A 59 -18.28 -7.80 6.91
N PRO A 60 -19.56 -7.58 6.56
CA PRO A 60 -20.22 -8.36 5.53
C PRO A 60 -19.34 -8.43 4.28
N THR A 61 -19.20 -9.60 3.68
CA THR A 61 -18.24 -9.83 2.57
C THR A 61 -18.48 -8.88 1.41
N THR A 62 -19.74 -8.56 1.11
CA THR A 62 -20.13 -7.57 0.10
C THR A 62 -19.56 -6.20 0.41
N ASP A 63 -19.69 -5.76 1.65
CA ASP A 63 -19.31 -4.42 2.10
C ASP A 63 -17.79 -4.31 2.19
N PHE A 64 -17.12 -5.40 2.60
CA PHE A 64 -15.67 -5.50 2.62
C PHE A 64 -15.07 -5.24 1.22
N PHE A 65 -15.51 -6.01 0.22
CA PHE A 65 -14.98 -5.87 -1.15
C PHE A 65 -15.48 -4.61 -1.87
N ALA A 66 -16.67 -4.10 -1.53
CA ALA A 66 -17.12 -2.79 -1.99
C ALA A 66 -16.20 -1.67 -1.46
N GLY A 67 -15.80 -1.74 -0.19
CA GLY A 67 -14.85 -0.81 0.42
C GLY A 67 -13.45 -0.87 -0.23
N TRP A 68 -12.98 -2.06 -0.62
CA TRP A 68 -11.75 -2.20 -1.42
C TRP A 68 -11.88 -1.58 -2.81
N THR A 69 -12.98 -1.87 -3.49
CA THR A 69 -13.25 -1.32 -4.83
C THR A 69 -13.25 0.21 -4.78
N LEU A 70 -13.94 0.79 -3.80
CA LEU A 70 -13.98 2.23 -3.59
C LEU A 70 -12.59 2.82 -3.35
N ARG A 71 -11.73 2.16 -2.54
CA ARG A 71 -10.35 2.61 -2.30
C ARG A 71 -9.51 2.67 -3.57
N TYR A 72 -9.66 1.69 -4.48
CA TYR A 72 -8.99 1.71 -5.78
C TYR A 72 -9.58 2.77 -6.71
N GLU A 73 -10.90 2.91 -6.77
CA GLU A 73 -11.56 3.94 -7.57
C GLU A 73 -11.13 5.35 -7.15
N LYS A 74 -11.02 5.60 -5.85
CA LYS A 74 -10.57 6.85 -5.25
C LYS A 74 -9.05 7.01 -5.20
N LEU A 75 -8.29 6.06 -5.75
CA LEU A 75 -6.82 6.01 -5.67
C LEU A 75 -6.30 6.24 -4.24
N VAL A 76 -7.06 5.82 -3.23
CA VAL A 76 -6.54 5.72 -1.85
C VAL A 76 -5.44 4.67 -1.84
N TRP A 77 -5.71 3.55 -2.53
CA TRP A 77 -4.78 2.49 -2.85
C TRP A 77 -4.57 2.40 -4.35
N PHE A 78 -3.33 2.20 -4.77
CA PHE A 78 -2.99 2.07 -6.19
C PHE A 78 -1.70 1.30 -6.37
N MET A 79 -1.46 0.86 -7.61
CA MET A 79 -0.26 0.10 -7.95
C MET A 79 0.56 0.82 -9.01
N SER A 80 1.89 0.84 -8.87
CA SER A 80 2.78 1.16 -9.99
C SER A 80 3.28 -0.14 -10.64
N PRO A 81 3.43 -0.19 -11.96
CA PRO A 81 3.98 -1.35 -12.63
C PRO A 81 5.47 -1.51 -12.29
N ARG A 82 5.89 -2.75 -11.99
CA ARG A 82 7.31 -3.09 -11.82
C ARG A 82 7.83 -3.76 -13.11
N PRO A 83 8.89 -3.23 -13.74
CA PRO A 83 9.39 -3.77 -15.02
C PRO A 83 9.88 -5.22 -14.97
N CYS A 84 10.32 -5.70 -13.80
CA CYS A 84 11.04 -6.96 -13.66
C CYS A 84 10.29 -8.01 -12.83
N LEU A 85 9.10 -7.70 -12.31
CA LEU A 85 8.30 -8.62 -11.49
C LEU A 85 6.90 -8.74 -12.09
N ALA A 86 6.32 -9.94 -11.98
CA ALA A 86 4.93 -10.16 -12.41
C ALA A 86 3.92 -9.32 -11.60
N ALA A 87 4.29 -8.96 -10.37
CA ALA A 87 3.50 -8.12 -9.48
C ALA A 87 3.94 -6.64 -9.53
N GLY A 88 2.97 -5.73 -9.50
CA GLY A 88 3.20 -4.30 -9.32
C GLY A 88 3.68 -3.96 -7.91
N GLU A 89 3.94 -2.68 -7.68
CA GLU A 89 4.25 -2.11 -6.38
C GLU A 89 3.02 -1.44 -5.82
N PHE A 90 2.66 -1.76 -4.58
CA PHE A 90 1.51 -1.19 -3.91
C PHE A 90 1.87 0.13 -3.21
N HIS A 91 0.99 1.11 -3.34
CA HIS A 91 1.09 2.42 -2.73
C HIS A 91 -0.23 2.78 -2.04
N SER A 92 -0.13 3.52 -0.94
CA SER A 92 -1.26 4.16 -0.27
C SER A 92 -0.98 5.66 -0.14
N ARG A 93 -2.02 6.49 -0.26
CA ARG A 93 -1.92 7.94 -0.03
C ARG A 93 -1.75 8.30 1.44
N VAL A 94 -2.10 7.38 2.33
CA VAL A 94 -2.18 7.60 3.77
C VAL A 94 -1.56 6.42 4.53
N HIS A 95 -1.29 6.62 5.81
CA HIS A 95 -0.63 5.61 6.66
C HIS A 95 -1.59 4.90 7.61
N HIS A 96 -2.81 5.42 7.77
CA HIS A 96 -3.78 4.94 8.74
C HIS A 96 -5.14 4.71 8.11
N TRP A 97 -5.82 3.64 8.52
CA TRP A 97 -7.11 3.24 7.96
C TRP A 97 -8.20 4.31 8.15
N GLN A 98 -8.20 5.06 9.26
CA GLN A 98 -9.18 6.14 9.46
C GLN A 98 -9.08 7.19 8.36
N GLN A 99 -7.84 7.54 7.97
CA GLN A 99 -7.57 8.50 6.91
C GLN A 99 -7.98 7.93 5.54
N GLU A 100 -7.91 6.61 5.35
CA GLU A 100 -8.39 5.98 4.11
C GLU A 100 -9.89 6.13 3.94
N GLU A 101 -10.65 5.93 5.02
CA GLU A 101 -12.10 6.09 5.01
C GLU A 101 -12.52 7.54 4.77
N GLU A 102 -11.85 8.49 5.43
CA GLU A 102 -12.06 9.93 5.21
C GLU A 102 -11.78 10.31 3.75
N LEU A 103 -10.67 9.80 3.17
CA LEU A 103 -10.30 10.09 1.79
C LEU A 103 -11.27 9.47 0.79
N CYS A 104 -11.85 8.30 1.10
CA CYS A 104 -12.89 7.68 0.26
C CYS A 104 -14.16 8.53 0.16
N GLN A 105 -14.46 9.33 1.18
CA GLN A 105 -15.62 10.22 1.22
C GLN A 105 -15.40 11.54 0.47
N GLN A 106 -14.15 11.88 0.15
CA GLN A 106 -13.79 13.11 -0.55
C GLN A 106 -13.81 12.94 -2.08
N GLU A 107 -13.82 14.06 -2.80
CA GLU A 107 -13.60 14.04 -4.25
C GLU A 107 -12.16 13.62 -4.57
N LEU A 108 -12.00 12.90 -5.68
CA LEU A 108 -10.69 12.46 -6.12
C LEU A 108 -9.93 13.65 -6.73
N THR A 109 -8.98 14.17 -5.96
CA THR A 109 -8.11 15.29 -6.33
C THR A 109 -6.65 14.89 -6.40
N GLU A 110 -5.82 15.76 -6.97
CA GLU A 110 -4.38 15.59 -6.99
C GLU A 110 -3.81 15.41 -5.58
N SER A 111 -2.89 14.47 -5.45
CA SER A 111 -2.17 14.20 -4.21
C SER A 111 -1.04 15.20 -4.06
N ILE A 112 -1.06 15.95 -2.97
CA ILE A 112 -0.02 16.90 -2.59
C ILE A 112 0.66 16.34 -1.33
N PRO A 113 1.92 15.89 -1.42
CA PRO A 113 2.65 15.39 -0.26
C PRO A 113 2.98 16.53 0.70
N ASP A 114 2.87 16.26 2.01
CA ASP A 114 3.36 17.16 3.05
C ASP A 114 4.85 16.90 3.29
N PHE A 115 5.68 17.91 3.08
CA PHE A 115 7.14 17.82 3.27
C PHE A 115 7.62 18.39 4.60
N SER A 116 6.73 18.88 5.48
CA SER A 116 7.09 19.60 6.70
C SER A 116 8.08 18.79 7.58
N ASP A 117 7.81 17.50 7.77
CA ASP A 117 8.69 16.62 8.54
C ASP A 117 10.04 16.39 7.86
N ALA A 118 10.07 16.35 6.53
CA ALA A 118 11.29 16.17 5.76
C ALA A 118 12.17 17.43 5.82
N GLU A 119 11.56 18.62 5.76
CA GLU A 119 12.26 19.90 5.83
C GLU A 119 12.96 20.13 7.18
N ALA A 120 12.46 19.51 8.26
CA ALA A 120 13.07 19.54 9.58
C ALA A 120 14.35 18.67 9.70
N ILE A 121 14.63 17.80 8.73
CA ILE A 121 15.80 16.92 8.73
C ILE A 121 17.06 17.73 8.38
N VAL A 122 18.05 17.68 9.26
CA VAL A 122 19.32 18.41 9.10
C VAL A 122 20.24 17.74 8.09
N ASP A 123 20.30 16.41 8.10
CA ASP A 123 21.10 15.66 7.13
C ASP A 123 20.46 15.75 5.74
N GLU A 124 21.22 16.26 4.77
CA GLU A 124 20.69 16.51 3.43
C GLU A 124 20.29 15.23 2.71
N SER A 125 21.00 14.13 2.96
CA SER A 125 20.71 12.87 2.29
C SER A 125 19.46 12.22 2.84
N ASP A 126 19.31 12.17 4.16
CA ASP A 126 18.09 11.70 4.82
C ASP A 126 16.87 12.56 4.44
N ARG A 127 17.05 13.88 4.35
CA ARG A 127 16.03 14.81 3.85
C ARG A 127 15.61 14.45 2.42
N ASN A 128 16.57 14.34 1.51
CA ASN A 128 16.31 14.04 0.11
C ASN A 128 15.64 12.66 -0.06
N TRP A 129 16.09 11.67 0.71
CA TRP A 129 15.47 10.35 0.77
C TRP A 129 14.01 10.42 1.23
N LYS A 130 13.72 11.17 2.29
CA LYS A 130 12.35 11.35 2.80
C LYS A 130 11.45 12.06 1.79
N ILE A 131 11.92 13.15 1.18
CA ILE A 131 11.20 13.89 0.14
C ILE A 131 10.89 12.96 -1.05
N MET A 132 11.88 12.20 -1.52
CA MET A 132 11.70 11.28 -2.64
C MET A 132 10.60 10.24 -2.35
N ASN A 133 10.64 9.63 -1.16
CA ASN A 133 9.66 8.61 -0.75
C ASN A 133 8.24 9.15 -0.57
N LEU A 134 8.09 10.43 -0.21
CA LEU A 134 6.78 11.09 -0.12
C LEU A 134 6.27 11.51 -1.51
N LYS A 135 7.17 12.03 -2.35
CA LYS A 135 6.83 12.55 -3.66
C LYS A 135 6.46 11.45 -4.65
N TYR A 136 7.16 10.33 -4.64
CA TYR A 136 6.97 9.29 -5.64
C TYR A 136 5.55 8.67 -5.66
N PRO A 137 4.95 8.24 -4.52
CA PRO A 137 3.57 7.77 -4.51
C PRO A 137 2.58 8.86 -4.97
N ALA A 138 2.80 10.12 -4.60
CA ALA A 138 1.96 11.23 -5.03
C ALA A 138 2.03 11.43 -6.56
N ASP A 139 3.23 11.37 -7.14
CA ASP A 139 3.43 11.46 -8.59
C ASP A 139 2.78 10.30 -9.35
N VAL A 140 2.84 9.08 -8.80
CA VAL A 140 2.13 7.91 -9.36
C VAL A 140 0.62 8.14 -9.35
N CYS A 141 0.04 8.56 -8.22
CA CYS A 141 -1.38 8.90 -8.12
C CYS A 141 -1.77 9.99 -9.13
N ASN A 142 -1.00 11.07 -9.20
CA ASN A 142 -1.26 12.18 -10.12
C ASN A 142 -1.09 11.79 -11.58
N THR A 143 -0.31 10.75 -11.88
CA THR A 143 -0.21 10.18 -13.23
C THR A 143 -1.53 9.52 -13.62
N TYR A 144 -2.14 8.71 -12.74
CA TYR A 144 -3.46 8.14 -13.00
C TYR A 144 -4.50 9.23 -13.33
N LEU A 145 -4.50 10.33 -12.57
CA LEU A 145 -5.42 11.45 -12.79
C LEU A 145 -5.16 12.16 -14.13
N ARG A 146 -3.90 12.43 -14.47
CA ARG A 146 -3.50 13.04 -15.75
C ARG A 146 -3.97 12.24 -16.97
N TYR A 147 -4.06 10.92 -16.83
CA TYR A 147 -4.57 10.02 -17.87
C TYR A 147 -6.05 9.69 -17.71
N TYR A 148 -6.79 10.49 -16.94
CA TYR A 148 -8.25 10.45 -16.79
C TYR A 148 -8.80 9.21 -16.08
N TRP A 149 -8.12 8.72 -15.04
CA TRP A 149 -8.62 7.65 -14.18
C TRP A 149 -10.04 7.92 -13.67
N GLY A 150 -10.85 6.86 -13.57
CA GLY A 150 -12.25 6.95 -13.16
C GLY A 150 -13.20 7.52 -14.21
N SER A 151 -12.68 8.02 -15.34
CA SER A 151 -13.49 8.53 -16.45
C SER A 151 -13.65 7.49 -17.57
N LYS A 152 -14.60 7.74 -18.48
CA LYS A 152 -14.77 6.96 -19.72
C LYS A 152 -13.58 7.10 -20.69
N ASN A 153 -12.75 8.12 -20.50
CA ASN A 153 -11.62 8.46 -21.37
C ASN A 153 -10.27 8.02 -20.77
N PHE A 154 -10.27 7.13 -19.77
CA PHE A 154 -9.03 6.65 -19.15
C PHE A 154 -8.10 5.98 -20.17
N ASP A 155 -6.96 6.61 -20.45
CA ASP A 155 -5.95 6.06 -21.34
C ASP A 155 -5.02 5.13 -20.56
N LYS A 156 -5.46 3.87 -20.45
CA LYS A 156 -4.73 2.83 -19.73
C LYS A 156 -3.32 2.59 -20.28
N GLN A 157 -3.13 2.66 -21.59
CA GLN A 157 -1.84 2.34 -22.20
C GLN A 157 -0.85 3.48 -22.02
N ALA A 158 -1.26 4.72 -22.29
CA ALA A 158 -0.39 5.87 -22.07
C ALA A 158 -0.06 6.03 -20.57
N CYS A 159 -1.04 5.82 -19.68
CA CYS A 159 -0.81 5.80 -18.23
C CYS A 159 0.24 4.76 -17.84
N ARG A 160 0.09 3.52 -18.33
CA ARG A 160 1.06 2.45 -18.04
C ARG A 160 2.47 2.79 -18.53
N ILE A 161 2.62 3.35 -19.73
CA ILE A 161 3.91 3.76 -20.28
C ILE A 161 4.55 4.85 -19.39
N ALA A 162 3.78 5.89 -19.05
CA ALA A 162 4.26 6.97 -18.20
C ALA A 162 4.70 6.47 -16.81
N LEU A 163 3.90 5.59 -16.19
CA LEU A 163 4.25 4.98 -14.90
C LEU A 163 5.54 4.13 -14.98
N MET A 164 5.74 3.39 -16.07
CA MET A 164 6.95 2.60 -16.29
C MET A 164 8.19 3.47 -16.46
N GLU A 165 8.09 4.59 -17.16
CA GLU A 165 9.19 5.57 -17.29
C GLU A 165 9.51 6.22 -15.96
N MET A 166 8.49 6.64 -15.22
CA MET A 166 8.63 7.22 -13.89
C MET A 166 9.32 6.26 -12.92
N GLN A 167 8.95 4.97 -12.92
CA GLN A 167 9.59 3.94 -12.10
C GLN A 167 11.09 3.77 -12.44
N LYS A 168 11.47 3.87 -13.72
CA LYS A 168 12.88 3.80 -14.12
C LYS A 168 13.68 4.97 -13.56
N VAL A 169 13.12 6.18 -13.63
CA VAL A 169 13.75 7.40 -13.09
C VAL A 169 13.88 7.28 -11.57
N HIS A 170 12.80 6.89 -10.88
CA HIS A 170 12.81 6.71 -9.43
C HIS A 170 13.89 5.73 -8.97
N ARG A 171 13.98 4.53 -9.59
CA ARG A 171 15.00 3.54 -9.22
C ARG A 171 16.43 4.01 -9.44
N LYS A 172 16.65 4.82 -10.49
CA LYS A 172 17.97 5.40 -10.75
C LYS A 172 18.35 6.40 -9.65
N GLU A 173 17.39 7.22 -9.23
CA GLU A 173 17.60 8.20 -8.16
C GLU A 173 17.75 7.54 -6.78
N GLU A 174 16.92 6.55 -6.49
CA GLU A 174 17.00 5.73 -5.28
C GLU A 174 18.39 5.10 -5.14
N ARG A 175 18.91 4.49 -6.21
CA ARG A 175 20.27 3.95 -6.24
C ARG A 175 21.32 5.02 -6.00
N ARG A 176 21.21 6.18 -6.67
CA ARG A 176 22.13 7.31 -6.49
C ARG A 176 22.19 7.78 -5.03
N LEU A 177 21.04 7.85 -4.35
CA LEU A 177 20.98 8.23 -2.93
C LEU A 177 21.54 7.15 -2.02
N MET A 178 21.30 5.87 -2.31
CA MET A 178 21.91 4.75 -1.58
C MET A 178 23.43 4.76 -1.71
N ASP A 179 23.96 4.97 -2.91
CA ASP A 179 25.40 5.03 -3.17
C ASP A 179 26.06 6.21 -2.42
N LEU A 180 25.38 7.36 -2.34
CA LEU A 180 25.85 8.53 -1.60
C LEU A 180 25.89 8.29 -0.08
N ASN A 181 24.95 7.50 0.44
CA ASN A 181 24.85 7.15 1.86
C ASN A 181 25.74 5.99 2.30
N ASN A 182 26.40 5.32 1.35
CA ASN A 182 27.31 4.22 1.64
C ASN A 182 28.72 4.51 1.10
N PRO A 183 29.50 5.39 1.76
CA PRO A 183 30.82 5.79 1.29
C PRO A 183 31.86 4.66 1.26
N ASP A 184 31.56 3.51 1.88
CA ASP A 184 32.43 2.33 1.95
C ASP A 184 32.11 1.28 0.87
N ALA A 185 31.14 1.53 -0.03
CA ALA A 185 30.77 0.59 -1.09
C ALA A 185 31.93 0.24 -2.03
N ASP A 186 32.86 1.19 -2.24
CA ASP A 186 34.04 1.03 -3.10
C ASP A 186 35.30 0.55 -2.33
N MET A 187 35.23 0.35 -1.00
CA MET A 187 36.39 -0.07 -0.19
C MET A 187 36.59 -1.60 -0.13
N PHE A 188 35.71 -2.38 -0.75
CA PHE A 188 35.75 -3.85 -0.73
C PHE A 188 35.84 -4.51 -2.11
N ASP A 189 36.15 -3.73 -3.16
CA ASP A 189 36.46 -4.23 -4.51
C ASP A 189 37.97 -4.50 -4.70
#